data_AF-K6H5R2-F1
#
_entry.id   AF-K6H5R2-F1
#
_cell.length_a   1.000
_cell.length_b   1.000
_cell.length_c   1.000
_cell.angle_alpha   90.00
_cell.angle_beta   90.00
_cell.angle_gamma   90.00
#
_symmetry.space_group_name_H-M   'P 1'
#
loop_
_entity.id
_entity.type
_entity.pdbx_description
1 polymer ?
#
loop_
_entity_poly.entity_id
_entity_poly.type
_entity_poly.pdbx_seq_one_letter_code
_entity_poly.pdbx_strand_id
1 'polypeptide(L)'
;MGTLSKEWAISMAFSLALLLAFGLGLVWVNIERVDLAYELNKIQRQIDEMETLSAKLEVERNTLVTPARLRELAKEHGLGPARPGQIRRVAANGEIEASPLVAAVEPAKPSAKSPAKAASADAAKPAAKPALENAKTSRKAAALEAASAAAKPKPFKPAPAGEQ
;
A
#
# COMPACT_ATOMS: atom_id res chain seq x y z
N MET A 1 -21.34 11.36 77.18
CA MET A 1 -20.10 11.30 76.38
C MET A 1 -20.06 10.13 75.35
N GLY A 2 -21.09 9.28 75.22
CA GLY A 2 -21.02 8.08 74.37
C GLY A 2 -21.56 8.19 72.92
N THR A 3 -22.11 9.33 72.52
CA THR A 3 -22.67 9.52 71.15
C THR A 3 -21.57 9.89 70.15
N LEU A 4 -20.70 10.83 70.51
CA LEU A 4 -19.55 11.27 69.70
C LEU A 4 -18.59 10.12 69.34
N SER A 5 -18.36 9.16 70.24
CA SER A 5 -17.51 7.99 69.96
C SER A 5 -18.18 6.97 69.04
N LYS A 6 -19.52 6.81 69.14
CA LYS A 6 -20.29 5.97 68.21
C LYS A 6 -20.32 6.57 66.81
N GLU A 7 -20.52 7.88 66.69
CA GLU A 7 -20.50 8.59 65.41
C GLU A 7 -19.14 8.44 64.70
N TRP A 8 -18.03 8.56 65.45
CA TRP A 8 -16.69 8.35 64.90
C TRP A 8 -16.43 6.89 64.52
N ALA A 9 -16.91 5.93 65.32
CA ALA A 9 -16.80 4.52 64.95
C ALA A 9 -17.60 4.17 63.68
N ILE A 10 -18.79 4.75 63.51
CA ILE A 10 -19.62 4.56 62.32
C ILE A 10 -18.96 5.18 61.09
N SER A 11 -18.41 6.39 61.19
CA SER A 11 -17.71 7.01 60.06
C SER A 11 -16.46 6.24 59.65
N MET A 12 -15.70 5.72 60.63
CA MET A 12 -14.55 4.86 60.39
C MET A 12 -14.97 3.56 59.69
N ALA A 13 -16.01 2.88 60.18
CA ALA A 13 -16.53 1.66 59.58
C ALA A 13 -17.05 1.90 58.14
N PHE A 14 -17.73 3.02 57.91
CA PHE A 14 -18.23 3.40 56.60
C PHE A 14 -17.08 3.68 55.62
N SER A 15 -16.03 4.38 56.05
CA SER A 15 -14.84 4.62 55.22
C SER A 15 -14.14 3.33 54.81
N LEU A 16 -14.07 2.36 55.74
CA LEU A 16 -13.49 1.04 55.47
C LEU A 16 -14.34 0.25 54.47
N ALA A 17 -15.67 0.30 54.60
CA ALA A 17 -16.59 -0.33 53.67
C ALA A 17 -16.50 0.28 52.26
N LEU A 18 -16.40 1.61 52.17
CA LEU A 18 -16.18 2.29 50.88
C LEU A 18 -14.85 1.90 50.25
N LEU A 19 -13.77 1.85 51.03
CA LEU A 19 -12.46 1.44 50.52
C LEU A 19 -12.49 0.03 49.93
N LEU A 20 -13.19 -0.90 50.61
CA LEU A 20 -13.40 -2.25 50.09
C LEU A 20 -14.24 -2.26 48.81
N ALA A 21 -15.33 -1.50 48.76
CA ALA A 21 -16.19 -1.40 47.58
C ALA A 21 -15.43 -0.84 46.37
N PHE A 22 -14.65 0.24 46.56
CA PHE A 22 -13.82 0.80 45.51
C PHE A 22 -12.70 -0.14 45.11
N GLY A 23 -12.04 -0.82 46.06
CA GLY A 23 -11.02 -1.82 45.77
C GLY A 23 -11.56 -2.94 44.87
N LEU A 24 -12.76 -3.44 45.16
CA LEU A 24 -13.42 -4.45 44.34
C LEU A 24 -13.84 -3.91 42.98
N GLY A 25 -14.40 -2.69 42.93
CA GLY A 25 -14.78 -2.03 41.67
C GLY A 25 -13.58 -1.75 40.76
N LEU A 26 -12.42 -1.38 41.32
CA LEU A 26 -11.18 -1.18 40.59
C LEU A 26 -10.70 -2.48 39.92
N VAL A 27 -10.77 -3.61 40.63
CA VAL A 27 -10.42 -4.92 40.06
C VAL A 27 -11.37 -5.28 38.93
N TRP A 28 -12.67 -5.04 39.10
CA TRP A 28 -13.67 -5.29 38.06
C TRP A 28 -13.38 -4.49 36.78
N VAL A 29 -13.20 -3.17 36.90
CA VAL A 29 -12.85 -2.30 35.77
C VAL A 29 -11.52 -2.71 35.15
N ASN A 30 -10.55 -3.18 35.95
CA ASN A 30 -9.28 -3.66 35.42
C ASN A 30 -9.47 -4.88 34.51
N ILE A 31 -10.31 -5.84 34.92
CA ILE A 31 -10.62 -7.02 34.11
C ILE A 31 -11.32 -6.63 32.81
N GLU A 32 -12.34 -5.77 32.87
CA GLU A 32 -13.03 -5.27 31.66
C GLU A 32 -12.07 -4.54 30.72
N ARG A 33 -11.17 -3.72 31.28
CA ARG A 33 -10.15 -3.00 30.50
C ARG A 33 -9.20 -3.95 29.79
N VAL A 34 -8.77 -5.01 30.48
CA VAL A 34 -7.89 -6.03 29.92
C VAL A 34 -8.61 -6.82 28.83
N ASP A 35 -9.86 -7.20 29.04
CA ASP A 35 -10.68 -7.90 28.05
C ASP A 35 -10.85 -7.08 26.76
N LEU A 36 -11.19 -5.79 26.90
CA LEU A 36 -11.29 -4.87 25.77
C LEU A 36 -9.96 -4.72 25.02
N ALA A 37 -8.83 -4.71 25.73
CA ALA A 37 -7.51 -4.67 25.11
C ALA A 37 -7.21 -5.95 24.32
N TYR A 38 -7.65 -7.11 24.79
CA TYR A 38 -7.54 -8.36 24.04
C TYR A 38 -8.42 -8.35 22.79
N GLU A 39 -9.66 -7.88 22.90
CA GLU A 39 -10.56 -7.74 21.75
C GLU A 39 -9.98 -6.81 20.69
N LEU A 40 -9.47 -5.64 21.10
CA LEU A 40 -8.84 -4.69 20.19
C LEU A 40 -7.63 -5.31 19.48
N ASN A 41 -6.76 -6.01 20.22
CA ASN A 41 -5.62 -6.70 19.63
C ASN A 41 -6.04 -7.82 18.67
N LYS A 42 -7.14 -8.51 18.95
CA LYS A 42 -7.68 -9.54 18.07
C LYS A 42 -8.18 -8.94 16.75
N ILE A 43 -8.94 -7.85 16.82
CA ILE A 43 -9.44 -7.16 15.63
C ILE A 43 -8.27 -6.58 14.82
N GLN A 44 -7.28 -5.98 15.48
CA GLN A 44 -6.10 -5.45 14.79
C GLN A 44 -5.36 -6.54 14.01
N ARG A 45 -5.17 -7.72 14.61
CA ARG A 45 -4.55 -8.86 13.91
C ARG A 45 -5.35 -9.30 12.69
N GLN A 46 -6.68 -9.31 12.78
CA GLN A 46 -7.52 -9.64 11.64
C GLN A 46 -7.39 -8.62 10.52
N ILE A 47 -7.29 -7.32 10.85
CA ILE A 47 -7.03 -6.28 9.87
C ILE A 47 -5.67 -6.51 9.19
N ASP A 48 -4.62 -6.75 9.98
CA ASP A 48 -3.27 -6.98 9.46
C ASP A 48 -3.20 -8.23 8.55
N GLU A 49 -3.91 -9.29 8.91
CA GLU A 49 -4.03 -10.52 8.12
C GLU A 49 -4.71 -10.25 6.78
N MET A 50 -5.84 -9.52 6.79
CA MET A 50 -6.56 -9.17 5.57
C MET A 50 -5.77 -8.22 4.67
N GLU A 51 -5.06 -7.26 5.25
CA GLU A 51 -4.18 -6.35 4.50
C GLU A 51 -3.04 -7.12 3.84
N THR A 52 -2.42 -8.07 4.56
CA THR A 52 -1.36 -8.93 4.01
C THR A 52 -1.87 -9.78 2.85
N LEU A 53 -3.06 -10.36 2.98
CA LEU A 53 -3.69 -11.14 1.92
C LEU A 53 -4.01 -10.27 0.70
N SER A 54 -4.57 -9.08 0.90
CA SER A 54 -4.87 -8.12 -0.17
C SER A 54 -3.59 -7.73 -0.91
N ALA A 55 -2.54 -7.35 -0.19
CA ALA A 55 -1.26 -6.96 -0.77
C ALA A 55 -0.66 -8.10 -1.62
N LYS A 56 -0.77 -9.35 -1.15
CA LYS A 56 -0.32 -10.52 -1.94
C LYS A 56 -1.12 -10.68 -3.23
N LEU A 57 -2.45 -10.58 -3.16
CA LEU A 57 -3.32 -10.67 -4.34
C LEU A 57 -3.05 -9.54 -5.33
N GLU A 58 -2.79 -8.33 -4.84
CA GLU A 58 -2.41 -7.20 -5.70
C GLU A 58 -1.09 -7.45 -6.43
N VAL A 59 -0.08 -8.01 -5.75
CA VAL A 59 1.19 -8.39 -6.38
C VAL A 59 0.99 -9.47 -7.45
N GLU A 60 0.21 -10.51 -7.15
CA GLU A 60 -0.11 -11.57 -8.11
C GLU A 60 -0.87 -11.02 -9.31
N ARG A 61 -1.87 -10.16 -9.08
CA ARG A 61 -2.63 -9.48 -10.13
C ARG A 61 -1.72 -8.61 -11.00
N ASN A 62 -0.83 -7.83 -10.41
CA ASN A 62 0.11 -6.98 -11.15
C ASN A 62 1.09 -7.82 -11.97
N THR A 63 1.51 -8.97 -11.44
CA THR A 63 2.34 -9.93 -12.16
C THR A 63 1.60 -10.51 -13.37
N LEU A 64 0.33 -10.90 -13.21
CA LEU A 64 -0.50 -11.42 -14.31
C LEU A 64 -0.80 -10.37 -15.40
N VAL A 65 -0.97 -9.10 -15.01
CA VAL A 65 -1.25 -7.99 -15.92
C VAL A 65 0.02 -7.44 -16.58
N THR A 66 1.20 -7.95 -16.21
CA THR A 66 2.47 -7.46 -16.77
C THR A 66 2.50 -7.65 -18.30
N PRO A 67 2.83 -6.62 -19.09
CA PRO A 67 2.73 -6.66 -20.55
C PRO A 67 3.65 -7.72 -21.20
N ALA A 68 4.73 -8.12 -20.53
CA ALA A 68 5.57 -9.24 -20.99
C ALA A 68 4.81 -10.57 -20.94
N ARG A 69 4.12 -10.86 -19.83
CA ARG A 69 3.36 -12.11 -19.68
C ARG A 69 2.11 -12.12 -20.56
N LEU A 70 1.43 -10.99 -20.72
CA LEU A 70 0.32 -10.86 -21.67
C LEU A 70 0.75 -11.13 -23.12
N ARG A 71 1.94 -10.68 -23.53
CA ARG A 71 2.48 -10.98 -24.87
C ARG A 71 2.82 -12.45 -25.06
N GLU A 72 3.31 -13.10 -24.01
CA GLU A 72 3.60 -14.53 -24.04
C GLU A 72 2.31 -15.35 -24.13
N LEU A 73 1.30 -15.02 -23.30
CA LEU A 73 -0.03 -15.63 -23.37
C LEU A 73 -0.70 -15.39 -24.73
N ALA A 74 -0.57 -14.18 -25.29
CA ALA A 74 -1.07 -13.87 -26.62
C ALA A 74 -0.44 -14.78 -27.69
N LYS A 75 0.89 -15.00 -27.62
CA LYS A 75 1.58 -15.93 -28.53
C LYS A 75 1.08 -17.38 -28.36
N GLU A 76 0.92 -17.84 -27.12
CA GLU A 76 0.38 -19.19 -26.82
C GLU A 76 -1.02 -19.40 -27.42
N HIS A 77 -1.87 -18.36 -27.41
CA HIS A 77 -3.21 -18.38 -27.99
C HIS A 77 -3.27 -17.99 -29.48
N GLY A 78 -2.13 -17.80 -30.15
CA GLY A 78 -2.08 -17.40 -31.57
C GLY A 78 -2.57 -15.97 -31.84
N LEU A 79 -2.71 -15.16 -30.78
CA LEU A 79 -3.07 -13.75 -30.84
C LEU A 79 -1.82 -12.92 -31.14
N GLY A 80 -1.95 -12.01 -32.10
CA GLY A 80 -0.87 -11.14 -32.53
C GLY A 80 -1.40 -9.85 -33.15
N PRO A 81 -0.51 -8.96 -33.60
CA PRO A 81 -0.91 -7.75 -34.30
C PRO A 81 -1.79 -8.10 -35.50
N ALA A 82 -2.93 -7.41 -35.64
CA ALA A 82 -3.83 -7.61 -36.76
C ALA A 82 -3.10 -7.36 -38.09
N ARG A 83 -3.28 -8.24 -39.06
CA ARG A 83 -2.68 -8.06 -40.39
C ARG A 83 -3.36 -6.89 -41.12
N PRO A 84 -2.65 -6.16 -41.98
CA PRO A 84 -3.27 -5.18 -42.87
C PRO A 84 -4.46 -5.81 -43.62
N GLY A 85 -5.64 -5.18 -43.56
CA GLY A 85 -6.89 -5.71 -44.13
C GLY A 85 -7.83 -6.46 -43.17
N GLN A 86 -7.39 -6.82 -41.96
CA GLN A 86 -8.28 -7.39 -40.91
C GLN A 86 -9.02 -6.34 -40.09
N ILE A 87 -8.55 -5.09 -40.07
CA ILE A 87 -9.15 -4.00 -39.29
C ILE A 87 -10.32 -3.41 -40.08
N ARG A 88 -11.54 -3.62 -39.58
CA ARG A 88 -12.77 -3.00 -40.11
C ARG A 88 -13.19 -1.85 -39.20
N ARG A 89 -13.58 -0.72 -39.78
CA ARG A 89 -14.14 0.42 -39.04
C ARG A 89 -15.65 0.35 -39.14
N VAL A 90 -16.36 0.70 -38.06
CA VAL A 90 -17.82 0.71 -38.03
C VAL A 90 -18.27 2.14 -37.76
N ALA A 91 -19.17 2.66 -38.60
CA ALA A 91 -19.75 3.98 -38.47
C ALA A 91 -20.83 4.01 -37.37
N ALA A 92 -21.22 5.20 -36.92
CA ALA A 92 -22.18 5.39 -35.82
C ALA A 92 -23.58 4.81 -36.08
N ASN A 93 -23.91 4.56 -37.36
CA ASN A 93 -25.12 3.90 -37.84
C ASN A 93 -25.00 2.37 -37.96
N GLY A 94 -23.86 1.79 -37.57
CA GLY A 94 -23.62 0.33 -37.64
C GLY A 94 -23.09 -0.17 -39.00
N GLU A 95 -22.89 0.72 -39.98
CA GLU A 95 -22.36 0.33 -41.29
C GLU A 95 -20.84 0.15 -41.23
N ILE A 96 -20.32 -0.89 -41.88
CA ILE A 96 -18.90 -1.23 -41.87
C ILE A 96 -18.19 -0.41 -42.97
N GLU A 97 -17.60 0.72 -42.58
CA GLU A 97 -16.74 1.54 -43.44
C GLU A 97 -15.42 0.80 -43.73
N ALA A 98 -15.19 0.45 -45.00
CA ALA A 98 -13.93 -0.16 -45.43
C ALA A 98 -12.79 0.85 -45.25
N SER A 99 -11.86 0.54 -44.33
CA SER A 99 -10.76 1.44 -43.98
C SER A 99 -9.88 1.70 -45.23
N PRO A 100 -9.67 2.97 -45.66
CA PRO A 100 -9.11 3.33 -46.98
C PRO A 100 -7.60 3.08 -47.17
N LEU A 101 -6.94 2.29 -46.30
CA LEU A 101 -5.49 2.08 -46.34
C LEU A 101 -5.02 0.98 -47.33
N VAL A 102 -5.94 0.33 -48.06
CA VAL A 102 -5.58 -0.74 -49.03
C VAL A 102 -5.36 -0.20 -50.45
N ALA A 103 -5.62 1.09 -50.71
CA ALA A 103 -5.50 1.65 -52.07
C ALA A 103 -4.10 2.18 -52.47
N ALA A 104 -3.04 1.93 -51.67
CA ALA A 104 -1.76 2.60 -51.91
C ALA A 104 -0.51 1.73 -51.68
N VAL A 105 -0.41 0.53 -52.27
CA VAL A 105 0.90 -0.09 -52.54
C VAL A 105 0.88 -0.89 -53.84
N GLU A 106 1.39 -0.30 -54.92
CA GLU A 106 2.35 -0.84 -55.94
C GLU A 106 2.21 -0.10 -57.30
N PRO A 107 3.27 0.01 -58.14
CA PRO A 107 4.61 0.55 -57.87
C PRO A 107 5.06 1.57 -58.96
N ALA A 108 5.81 2.60 -58.60
CA ALA A 108 6.57 3.39 -59.60
C ALA A 108 7.91 3.87 -59.04
N LYS A 109 8.98 3.41 -59.68
CA LYS A 109 10.38 3.80 -59.47
C LYS A 109 10.69 5.11 -60.25
N PRO A 110 11.86 5.72 -60.09
CA PRO A 110 12.10 6.95 -59.33
C PRO A 110 12.36 8.18 -60.23
N SER A 111 11.99 9.39 -59.78
CA SER A 111 12.50 10.61 -60.41
C SER A 111 12.67 11.76 -59.41
N ALA A 112 13.95 12.14 -59.28
CA ALA A 112 14.47 13.51 -59.24
C ALA A 112 14.02 14.51 -58.15
N LYS A 113 15.00 14.78 -57.27
CA LYS A 113 15.56 16.10 -56.92
C LYS A 113 14.72 17.08 -56.07
N SER A 114 15.24 17.35 -54.87
CA SER A 114 14.92 18.48 -53.98
C SER A 114 14.98 19.83 -54.70
N PRO A 115 14.40 20.90 -54.11
CA PRO A 115 15.17 21.68 -53.11
C PRO A 115 14.33 22.27 -51.95
N ALA A 116 15.04 22.58 -50.85
CA ALA A 116 15.01 23.81 -50.03
C ALA A 116 13.65 24.44 -49.62
N LYS A 117 13.44 25.18 -48.53
CA LYS A 117 14.17 25.66 -47.34
C LYS A 117 13.19 26.67 -46.70
N ALA A 118 12.96 26.59 -45.39
CA ALA A 118 12.58 27.70 -44.47
C ALA A 118 12.14 27.04 -43.15
N ALA A 119 12.89 27.02 -42.05
CA ALA A 119 13.49 28.11 -41.28
C ALA A 119 12.46 29.14 -40.78
N SER A 120 12.00 28.95 -39.53
CA SER A 120 11.82 29.99 -38.51
C SER A 120 11.26 29.33 -37.23
N ALA A 121 12.03 29.38 -36.14
CA ALA A 121 11.78 30.25 -34.96
C ALA A 121 10.86 29.52 -33.95
N ASP A 122 11.06 29.53 -32.64
CA ASP A 122 11.55 30.60 -31.79
C ASP A 122 11.79 30.05 -30.36
N ALA A 123 12.69 30.71 -29.62
CA ALA A 123 12.77 30.79 -28.15
C ALA A 123 12.99 29.50 -27.32
N ALA A 124 13.57 29.51 -26.13
CA ALA A 124 14.52 30.34 -25.40
C ALA A 124 14.79 29.55 -24.10
N LYS A 125 16.05 29.50 -23.67
CA LYS A 125 16.49 29.14 -22.29
C LYS A 125 15.90 30.20 -21.32
N PRO A 126 15.72 30.03 -19.97
CA PRO A 126 16.63 29.29 -19.09
C PRO A 126 16.11 28.72 -17.73
N ALA A 127 17.02 28.00 -17.07
CA ALA A 127 17.33 27.90 -15.63
C ALA A 127 16.28 28.25 -14.53
N ALA A 128 16.15 27.38 -13.52
CA ALA A 128 16.66 27.60 -12.15
C ALA A 128 16.07 26.60 -11.13
N LYS A 129 16.96 25.96 -10.34
CA LYS A 129 16.68 25.41 -9.01
C LYS A 129 17.46 26.28 -8.01
N PRO A 130 16.84 26.69 -6.89
CA PRO A 130 17.40 26.39 -5.56
C PRO A 130 16.27 25.97 -4.59
N ALA A 131 16.38 24.93 -3.76
CA ALA A 131 17.25 24.71 -2.60
C ALA A 131 16.81 25.48 -1.33
N LEU A 132 16.72 24.70 -0.22
CA LEU A 132 16.65 25.05 1.21
C LEU A 132 15.28 25.42 1.83
N GLU A 133 14.55 24.40 2.25
CA GLU A 133 13.93 24.32 3.58
C GLU A 133 13.84 22.84 3.96
N ASN A 134 13.86 22.48 5.25
CA ASN A 134 13.78 21.11 5.81
C ASN A 134 15.07 20.42 6.29
N ALA A 135 16.11 21.17 6.68
CA ALA A 135 17.25 20.59 7.42
C ALA A 135 17.07 20.56 8.96
N LYS A 136 15.91 20.98 9.51
CA LYS A 136 15.70 21.06 10.97
C LYS A 136 14.84 19.95 11.58
N THR A 137 14.18 19.13 10.77
CA THR A 137 13.24 18.11 11.25
C THR A 137 13.88 16.73 11.47
N SER A 138 15.09 16.49 10.95
CA SER A 138 15.75 15.17 10.99
C SER A 138 16.59 14.90 12.25
N ARG A 139 17.01 15.92 13.00
CA ARG A 139 17.83 15.72 14.21
C ARG A 139 17.06 15.21 15.43
N LYS A 140 15.74 15.38 15.47
CA LYS A 140 14.91 14.94 16.62
C LYS A 140 14.44 13.48 16.47
N ALA A 141 14.47 12.92 15.26
CA ALA A 141 14.10 11.52 15.01
C ALA A 141 15.25 10.54 15.28
N ALA A 142 16.51 10.94 15.05
CA ALA A 142 17.67 10.06 15.25
C ALA A 142 18.00 9.77 16.73
N ALA A 143 17.59 10.63 17.66
CA ALA A 143 17.85 10.42 19.09
C ALA A 143 16.89 9.42 19.76
N LEU A 144 15.72 9.14 19.15
CA LEU A 144 14.73 8.21 19.70
C LEU A 144 14.93 6.76 19.21
N GLU A 145 15.58 6.59 18.05
CA GLU A 145 15.77 5.29 17.40
C GLU A 145 16.99 4.52 17.94
N ALA A 146 18.00 5.23 18.47
CA ALA A 146 19.18 4.62 19.08
C ALA A 146 18.90 3.89 20.42
N ALA A 147 17.74 4.10 21.04
CA ALA A 147 17.36 3.43 22.30
C ALA A 147 16.61 2.11 22.08
N SER A 148 16.17 1.80 20.86
CA SER A 148 15.37 0.59 20.56
C SER A 148 16.19 -0.56 19.93
N ALA A 149 17.44 -0.30 19.52
CA ALA A 149 18.27 -1.27 18.79
C ALA A 149 19.00 -2.32 19.65
N ALA A 150 18.73 -2.40 20.96
CA ALA A 150 19.45 -3.29 21.88
C ALA A 150 18.84 -4.69 22.06
N ALA A 151 17.76 -5.05 21.36
CA ALA A 151 17.11 -6.36 21.51
C ALA A 151 17.11 -7.16 20.20
N LYS A 152 18.27 -7.73 19.83
CA LYS A 152 18.35 -8.75 18.76
C LYS A 152 18.12 -10.16 19.35
N PRO A 153 17.11 -10.93 18.92
CA PRO A 153 17.02 -12.34 19.26
C PRO A 153 18.00 -13.19 18.43
N LYS A 154 18.53 -14.24 19.07
CA LYS A 154 19.57 -15.15 18.53
C LYS A 154 19.08 -15.92 17.29
N PRO A 155 19.96 -16.24 16.31
CA PRO A 155 19.56 -17.02 15.13
C PRO A 155 19.28 -18.49 15.48
N PHE A 156 18.19 -19.01 14.89
CA PHE A 156 17.79 -20.41 14.96
C PHE A 156 18.75 -21.29 14.15
N LYS A 157 19.26 -22.38 14.74
CA LYS A 157 20.05 -23.41 14.05
C LYS A 157 19.13 -24.58 13.69
N PRO A 158 19.08 -25.04 12.42
CA PRO A 158 18.37 -26.27 12.08
C PRO A 158 19.14 -27.51 12.60
N ALA A 159 18.40 -28.50 13.08
CA ALA A 159 18.92 -29.81 13.48
C ALA A 159 19.49 -30.56 12.26
N PRO A 160 20.58 -31.34 12.42
CA PRO A 160 21.12 -32.13 11.32
C PRO A 160 20.16 -33.27 10.94
N ALA A 161 19.92 -33.39 9.64
CA ALA A 161 19.29 -34.55 9.01
C ALA A 161 20.09 -35.82 9.37
N GLY A 162 19.35 -36.92 9.55
CA GLY A 162 19.87 -38.15 10.11
C GLY A 162 21.02 -38.80 9.32
N GLU A 163 21.85 -39.51 10.08
CA GLU A 163 22.53 -40.71 9.62
C GLU A 163 22.33 -41.79 10.69
N GLN A 164 22.06 -43.00 10.18
CA GLN A 164 21.87 -44.30 10.82
C GLN A 164 20.43 -44.73 11.09
#